data_AF-A0AAV3V5K5-F1
#
_entry.id   AF-A0AAV3V5K5-F1
#
_cell.length_a   1.000
_cell.length_b   1.000
_cell.length_c   1.000
_cell.angle_alpha   90.00
_cell.angle_beta   90.00
_cell.angle_gamma   90.00
#
_symmetry.space_group_name_H-M   'P 1'
#
loop_
_entity.id
_entity.type
_entity.pdbx_description
1 polymer ?
#
loop_
_entity_poly.entity_id
_entity_poly.type
_entity_poly.pdbx_seq_one_letter_code
_entity_poly.pdbx_strand_id
1 'polypeptide(L)'
;MWQKNLSISTAYRRYIVIFVSITVQTQNKKYPDEFKQETVRQVIEKGHSVPDVAKRLGISDKSLYYWICKAKAPLSQSTEQEEIRKLKAELKRVTEERNILKEAAVYFASESKKSTRS
;
A
#
# COMPACT_ATOMS: atom_id res chain seq x y z
N MET A 1 1.23 -51.02 -37.76
CA MET A 1 2.13 -49.85 -37.89
C MET A 1 1.34 -48.55 -37.69
N TRP A 2 0.98 -48.20 -36.45
CA TRP A 2 0.14 -47.03 -36.13
C TRP A 2 0.79 -46.13 -35.06
N GLN A 3 2.08 -45.82 -35.22
CA GLN A 3 2.86 -45.16 -34.16
C GLN A 3 3.63 -43.92 -34.62
N LYS A 4 3.10 -43.14 -35.58
CA LYS A 4 3.80 -41.95 -36.10
C LYS A 4 2.98 -40.66 -36.21
N ASN A 5 1.80 -40.58 -35.60
CA ASN A 5 0.96 -39.37 -35.65
C ASN A 5 0.80 -38.63 -34.30
N LEU A 6 1.60 -38.97 -33.29
CA LEU A 6 1.58 -38.30 -31.97
C LEU A 6 2.74 -37.30 -31.76
N SER A 7 3.56 -37.04 -32.79
CA SER A 7 4.78 -36.23 -32.64
C SER A 7 4.61 -34.76 -33.08
N ILE A 8 3.71 -34.50 -34.04
CA ILE A 8 3.60 -33.17 -34.67
C ILE A 8 2.93 -32.16 -33.73
N SER A 9 1.86 -32.54 -33.03
CA SER A 9 1.11 -31.63 -32.13
C SER A 9 1.89 -31.21 -30.88
N THR A 10 2.72 -32.11 -30.32
CA THR A 10 3.51 -31.82 -29.11
C THR A 10 4.59 -30.77 -29.36
N ALA A 11 5.20 -30.76 -30.55
CA ALA A 11 6.21 -29.78 -30.94
C ALA A 11 5.61 -28.36 -31.03
N TYR A 12 4.43 -28.22 -31.64
CA TYR A 12 3.72 -26.94 -31.72
C TYR A 12 3.21 -26.46 -30.35
N ARG A 13 2.77 -27.38 -29.49
CA ARG A 13 2.36 -27.06 -28.12
C ARG A 13 3.53 -26.54 -27.27
N ARG A 14 4.73 -27.11 -27.43
CA ARG A 14 5.96 -26.58 -26.81
C ARG A 14 6.34 -25.22 -27.38
N TYR A 15 6.18 -25.02 -28.70
CA TYR A 15 6.46 -23.72 -29.34
C TYR A 15 5.55 -22.60 -28.83
N ILE A 16 4.24 -22.84 -28.69
CA ILE A 16 3.28 -21.88 -28.13
C ILE A 16 3.59 -21.56 -26.65
N VAL A 17 3.87 -22.58 -25.83
CA VAL A 17 4.18 -22.38 -24.40
C VAL A 17 5.48 -21.60 -24.22
N ILE A 18 6.52 -21.90 -25.01
CA ILE A 18 7.79 -21.17 -24.99
C ILE A 18 7.60 -19.73 -25.49
N PHE A 19 6.85 -19.52 -26.58
CA PHE A 19 6.59 -18.18 -27.14
C PHE A 19 5.77 -17.28 -26.19
N VAL A 20 4.74 -17.84 -25.55
CA VAL A 20 3.96 -17.12 -24.53
C VAL A 20 4.79 -16.86 -23.27
N SER A 21 5.66 -17.79 -22.85
CA SER A 21 6.51 -17.61 -21.66
C SER A 21 7.62 -16.58 -21.86
N ILE A 22 8.22 -16.51 -23.06
CA ILE A 22 9.23 -15.48 -23.40
C ILE A 22 8.59 -14.08 -23.38
N THR A 23 7.32 -13.97 -23.82
CA THR A 23 6.59 -12.70 -23.82
C THR A 23 6.23 -12.23 -22.40
N VAL A 24 6.12 -13.15 -21.44
CA VAL A 24 5.73 -12.88 -20.03
C VAL A 24 6.95 -12.86 -19.08
N GLN A 25 8.18 -12.85 -19.58
CA GLN A 25 9.37 -12.74 -18.73
C GLN A 25 9.83 -11.27 -18.60
N THR A 26 8.93 -10.36 -18.21
CA THR A 26 9.35 -9.01 -17.79
C THR A 26 10.13 -9.13 -16.49
N GLN A 27 11.45 -9.00 -16.56
CA GLN A 27 12.35 -8.93 -15.42
C GLN A 27 11.87 -7.81 -14.49
N ASN A 28 11.28 -8.18 -13.34
CA ASN A 28 10.86 -7.23 -12.31
C ASN A 28 12.12 -6.68 -11.63
N LYS A 29 12.77 -5.70 -12.27
CA LYS A 29 13.91 -4.97 -11.71
C LYS A 29 13.43 -4.24 -10.46
N LYS A 30 13.79 -4.78 -9.29
CA LYS A 30 13.50 -4.13 -8.01
C LYS A 30 14.48 -2.98 -7.84
N TYR A 31 13.97 -1.76 -7.96
CA TYR A 31 14.70 -0.56 -7.59
C TYR A 31 14.58 -0.30 -6.08
N PRO A 32 15.66 0.11 -5.40
CA PRO A 32 15.59 0.51 -4.00
C PRO A 32 14.69 1.75 -3.86
N ASP A 33 14.03 1.90 -2.71
CA ASP A 33 13.04 2.97 -2.53
C ASP A 33 13.67 4.36 -2.49
N GLU A 34 14.88 4.48 -1.94
CA GLU A 34 15.67 5.73 -1.97
C GLU A 34 15.89 6.21 -3.41
N PHE A 35 16.22 5.29 -4.33
CA PHE A 35 16.42 5.63 -5.73
C PHE A 35 15.14 6.12 -6.40
N LYS A 36 13.99 5.49 -6.09
CA LYS A 36 12.69 5.95 -6.62
C LYS A 36 12.35 7.34 -6.11
N GLN A 37 12.57 7.61 -4.83
CA GLN A 37 12.31 8.92 -4.22
C GLN A 37 13.20 10.00 -4.83
N GLU A 38 14.51 9.76 -4.95
CA GLU A 38 15.45 10.71 -5.56
C GLU A 38 15.09 10.99 -7.02
N THR A 39 14.71 9.96 -7.78
CA THR A 39 14.31 10.14 -9.19
C THR A 39 13.04 10.98 -9.31
N VAL A 40 12.04 10.74 -8.47
CA VAL A 40 10.81 11.54 -8.42
C VAL A 40 11.11 12.97 -7.97
N ARG A 41 12.00 13.15 -6.99
CA ARG A 41 12.45 14.45 -6.49
C ARG A 41 13.13 15.27 -7.59
N GLN A 42 13.99 14.66 -8.41
CA GLN A 42 14.63 15.36 -9.53
C GLN A 42 13.63 15.87 -10.57
N VAL A 43 12.54 15.14 -10.80
CA VAL A 43 11.49 15.58 -11.73
C VAL A 43 10.65 16.71 -11.12
N ILE A 44 10.30 16.62 -9.84
CA ILE A 44 9.42 17.59 -9.16
C ILE A 44 10.17 18.88 -8.81
N GLU A 45 11.36 18.79 -8.21
CA GLU A 45 12.11 19.95 -7.72
C GLU A 45 12.89 20.66 -8.82
N LYS A 46 13.54 19.90 -9.72
CA LYS A 46 14.39 20.47 -10.79
C LYS A 46 13.63 20.67 -12.10
N GLY A 47 12.39 20.21 -12.19
CA GLY A 47 11.54 20.38 -13.38
C GLY A 47 12.05 19.66 -14.63
N HIS A 48 12.94 18.67 -14.48
CA HIS A 48 13.47 17.93 -15.62
C HIS A 48 12.39 17.07 -16.28
N SER A 49 12.44 16.97 -17.60
CA SER A 49 11.51 16.15 -18.37
C SER A 49 11.72 14.66 -18.06
N VAL A 50 10.63 13.96 -17.75
CA VAL A 50 10.58 12.52 -17.46
C VAL A 50 11.42 11.67 -18.43
N PRO A 51 11.32 11.84 -19.77
CA PRO A 51 12.14 11.09 -20.72
C PRO A 51 13.65 11.37 -20.62
N ASP A 52 14.07 12.60 -20.26
CA ASP A 52 15.49 12.93 -20.13
C ASP A 52 16.09 12.26 -18.89
N VAL A 53 15.38 12.34 -17.76
CA VAL A 53 15.77 11.67 -16.50
C VAL A 53 15.80 10.15 -16.69
N ALA A 54 14.78 9.59 -17.34
CA ALA A 54 14.72 8.16 -17.62
C ALA A 54 15.89 7.69 -18.49
N LYS A 55 16.25 8.46 -19.53
CA LYS A 55 17.37 8.16 -20.42
C LYS A 55 18.72 8.23 -19.71
N ARG A 56 18.93 9.24 -18.85
CA ARG A 56 20.18 9.40 -18.06
C ARG A 56 20.38 8.25 -17.08
N LEU A 57 19.30 7.79 -16.46
CA LEU A 57 19.34 6.73 -15.44
C LEU A 57 19.16 5.32 -16.02
N GLY A 58 18.92 5.19 -17.33
CA GLY A 58 18.70 3.90 -17.99
C GLY A 58 17.44 3.17 -17.51
N ILE A 59 16.42 3.90 -17.03
CA ILE A 59 15.14 3.35 -16.58
C ILE A 59 14.05 3.54 -17.65
N SER A 60 12.98 2.75 -17.57
CA SER A 60 11.81 2.99 -18.42
C SER A 60 11.07 4.23 -17.93
N ASP A 61 10.74 5.09 -18.90
CA ASP A 61 9.77 6.17 -18.79
C ASP A 61 8.47 5.75 -18.08
N LYS A 62 7.91 4.60 -18.43
CA LYS A 62 6.68 4.05 -17.83
C LYS A 62 6.83 3.81 -16.32
N SER A 63 7.97 3.29 -15.89
CA SER A 63 8.25 3.07 -14.47
C SER A 63 8.37 4.39 -13.71
N LEU A 64 9.00 5.40 -14.32
CA LEU A 64 9.13 6.72 -13.72
C LEU A 64 7.76 7.43 -13.61
N TYR A 65 6.93 7.37 -14.65
CA TYR A 65 5.56 7.88 -14.59
C TYR A 65 4.74 7.18 -13.49
N TYR A 66 4.88 5.86 -13.34
CA TYR A 66 4.23 5.10 -12.28
C TYR A 66 4.68 5.57 -10.88
N TRP A 67 5.98 5.80 -10.67
CA TRP A 67 6.48 6.30 -9.37
C TRP A 67 6.03 7.72 -9.07
N ILE A 68 6.03 8.62 -10.07
CA ILE A 68 5.51 9.98 -9.92
C ILE A 68 4.02 9.94 -9.58
N CYS A 69 3.24 9.09 -10.26
CA CYS A 69 1.82 8.91 -9.96
C CYS A 69 1.60 8.38 -8.55
N LYS A 70 2.40 7.39 -8.11
CA LYS A 70 2.34 6.84 -6.75
C LYS A 70 2.75 7.86 -5.67
N ALA A 71 3.69 8.75 -5.97
CA ALA A 71 4.12 9.81 -5.06
C ALA A 71 3.14 11.01 -5.02
N LYS A 72 2.47 11.31 -6.14
CA LYS A 72 1.42 12.35 -6.22
C LYS A 72 0.07 11.87 -5.71
N ALA A 73 -0.22 10.57 -5.84
CA ALA A 73 -1.36 9.98 -5.20
C ALA A 73 -1.16 10.17 -3.69
N PRO A 74 -2.12 10.81 -3.00
CA PRO A 74 -2.00 10.95 -1.56
C PRO A 74 -1.88 9.54 -0.98
N LEU A 75 -0.85 9.31 -0.17
CA LEU A 75 -0.58 8.09 0.63
C LEU A 75 -1.73 7.73 1.61
N SER A 76 -2.90 8.33 1.41
CA SER A 76 -4.10 8.44 2.23
C SER A 76 -4.98 7.20 2.32
N GLN A 77 -4.43 5.99 2.18
CA GLN A 77 -5.22 4.80 2.48
C GLN A 77 -4.51 3.93 3.50
N SER A 78 -3.52 3.11 3.16
CA SER A 78 -3.19 1.99 4.06
C SER A 78 -2.55 2.34 5.41
N THR A 79 -1.62 3.29 5.48
CA THR A 79 -0.85 3.53 6.73
C THR A 79 -1.50 4.57 7.62
N GLU A 80 -1.94 5.69 7.05
CA GLU A 80 -2.66 6.74 7.81
C GLU A 80 -4.01 6.23 8.32
N GLN A 81 -4.74 5.40 7.57
CA GLN A 81 -6.01 4.84 8.07
C GLN A 81 -5.79 3.87 9.23
N GLU A 82 -4.69 3.11 9.21
CA GLU A 82 -4.32 2.19 10.30
C GLU A 82 -4.03 2.99 11.58
N GLU A 83 -3.28 4.09 11.47
CA GLU A 83 -2.99 5.00 12.59
C GLU A 83 -4.25 5.72 13.08
N ILE A 84 -5.08 6.22 12.16
CA ILE A 84 -6.37 6.85 12.50
C ILE A 84 -7.28 5.85 13.24
N ARG A 85 -7.29 4.58 12.81
CA ARG A 85 -8.09 3.53 13.45
C ARG A 85 -7.57 3.19 14.85
N LYS A 86 -6.25 3.11 15.04
CA LYS A 86 -5.62 2.91 16.36
C LYS A 86 -5.92 4.09 17.29
N LEU A 87 -5.74 5.32 16.81
CA LEU A 87 -6.00 6.54 17.58
C LEU A 87 -7.48 6.66 17.97
N LYS A 88 -8.41 6.31 17.08
CA LYS A 88 -9.85 6.28 17.40
C LYS A 88 -10.21 5.23 18.45
N ALA A 89 -9.55 4.07 18.43
CA ALA A 89 -9.75 3.03 19.45
C ALA A 89 -9.27 3.50 20.83
N GLU A 90 -8.12 4.17 20.89
CA GLU A 90 -7.59 4.73 22.15
C GLU A 90 -8.51 5.81 22.72
N LEU A 91 -9.00 6.72 21.87
CA LEU A 91 -9.95 7.76 22.29
C LEU A 91 -11.25 7.17 22.86
N LYS A 92 -11.76 6.09 22.26
CA LYS A 92 -12.97 5.42 22.75
C LYS A 92 -12.74 4.82 24.14
N ARG A 93 -11.63 4.10 24.33
CA ARG A 93 -11.26 3.50 25.63
C ARG A 93 -11.14 4.55 26.73
N VAL A 94 -10.41 5.63 26.47
CA VAL A 94 -10.21 6.73 27.43
C VAL A 94 -11.53 7.43 27.76
N THR A 95 -12.43 7.56 26.78
CA THR A 95 -13.75 8.19 27.01
C THR A 95 -14.64 7.30 27.88
N GLU A 96 -14.62 5.99 27.67
CA GLU A 96 -15.36 5.03 28.50
C GLU A 96 -14.86 5.02 29.95
N GLU A 97 -13.54 5.01 30.16
CA GLU A 97 -12.94 5.10 31.50
C GLU A 97 -13.38 6.37 32.24
N ARG A 98 -13.33 7.53 31.57
CA ARG A 98 -13.83 8.78 32.17
C ARG A 98 -15.32 8.73 32.47
N ASN A 99 -16.11 8.06 31.64
CA ASN A 99 -17.56 8.00 31.84
C ASN A 99 -17.91 7.15 33.07
N ILE A 100 -17.25 6.00 33.23
CA ILE A 100 -17.43 5.14 34.42
C ILE A 100 -17.09 5.90 35.71
N LEU A 101 -16.00 6.67 35.72
CA LEU A 101 -15.62 7.46 36.89
C LEU A 101 -16.64 8.57 37.21
N LYS A 102 -17.22 9.19 36.18
CA LYS A 102 -18.28 10.18 36.36
C LYS A 102 -19.56 9.56 36.92
N GLU A 103 -20.00 8.44 36.36
CA GLU A 103 -21.19 7.72 36.85
C GLU A 103 -21.01 7.24 38.29
N ALA A 104 -19.83 6.72 38.64
CA ALA A 104 -19.50 6.34 40.01
C ALA A 104 -19.56 7.55 40.95
N ALA A 105 -18.94 8.68 40.58
CA ALA A 105 -18.99 9.90 41.39
C ALA A 105 -20.42 10.41 41.62
N VAL A 106 -21.29 10.34 40.60
CA VAL A 106 -22.71 10.69 40.72
C VAL A 106 -23.44 9.74 41.67
N TYR A 107 -23.23 8.43 41.52
CA TYR A 107 -23.81 7.42 42.41
C TYR A 107 -23.41 7.65 43.88
N PHE A 108 -22.11 7.81 44.15
CA PHE A 108 -21.61 8.06 45.50
C PHE A 108 -22.11 9.40 46.10
N ALA A 109 -22.17 10.46 45.28
CA ALA A 109 -22.74 11.74 45.71
C ALA A 109 -24.25 11.68 45.97
N SER A 110 -24.98 10.74 45.35
CA SER A 110 -26.40 10.52 45.59
C SER A 110 -26.67 9.72 46.86
N GLU A 111 -25.82 8.72 47.16
CA GLU A 111 -25.95 7.87 48.36
C GLU A 111 -25.65 8.66 49.65
N SER A 112 -24.63 9.53 49.62
CA SER A 112 -24.29 10.38 50.78
C SER A 112 -25.43 11.31 51.19
N LYS A 113 -26.15 11.88 50.22
CA LYS A 113 -27.34 12.72 50.47
C LYS A 113 -28.52 11.94 51.05
N LYS A 114 -28.65 10.66 50.71
CA LYS A 114 -29.73 9.79 51.19
C LYS A 114 -29.48 9.36 52.63
N SER A 115 -28.23 9.07 52.99
CA SER A 115 -27.82 8.66 54.35
C SER A 115 -28.02 9.75 55.42
N THR A 116 -27.98 11.03 55.06
CA THR A 116 -28.16 12.15 56.02
C THR A 116 -29.61 12.62 56.15
N ARG A 117 -30.56 11.98 55.44
CA ARG A 117 -31.99 12.36 55.42
C ARG A 117 -32.89 11.40 56.22
N SER A 118 -32.32 10.33 56.79
CA SER A 118 -32.97 9.45 57.78
C SER A 118 -32.62 9.92 59.19
#